data_AF-A0A5C6B1T7-F1
#
_entry.id   AF-A0A5C6B1T7-F1
#
_cell.length_a   1.000
_cell.length_b   1.000
_cell.length_c   1.000
_cell.angle_alpha   90.00
_cell.angle_beta   90.00
_cell.angle_gamma   90.00
#
_symmetry.space_group_name_H-M   'P 1'
#
loop_
_entity.id
_entity.type
_entity.pdbx_description
1 polymer ?
#
loop_
_entity_poly.entity_id
_entity_poly.type
_entity_poly.pdbx_seq_one_letter_code
_entity_poly.pdbx_strand_id
1 'polypeptide(L)'
;MSDKPDIAERIGTAINELDIDFSRFTIVGWFVSLSSLAVGGGVAYLACSAMIRRNGLNLAAGMIFCLTIIAVTTVVFLTLRWFFGLAGFGITKSASVTNNSNNANRDTLKRMANAGMEMNAVHAIDFWHRFKTKDDAEIMGRKARQKSFNVVSIEPNDESGGYDVQIQVELVPTLNAINTTEQTLAIIAEQYNGHADGWGVRQKS
;
A
#
# COMPACT_ATOMS: atom_id res chain seq x y z
N MET A 1 26.14 38.39 -23.51
CA MET A 1 25.03 38.72 -22.59
C MET A 1 24.59 37.39 -22.00
N SER A 2 25.11 37.07 -20.82
CA SER A 2 24.94 35.75 -20.18
C SER A 2 23.83 35.91 -19.16
N ASP A 3 22.61 35.53 -19.54
CA ASP A 3 21.50 35.40 -18.61
C ASP A 3 21.78 34.19 -17.74
N LYS A 4 22.20 34.46 -16.50
CA LYS A 4 22.18 33.45 -15.44
C LYS A 4 20.70 33.17 -15.17
N PRO A 5 20.25 31.90 -15.25
CA PRO A 5 18.88 31.56 -14.96
C PRO A 5 18.54 32.01 -13.54
N ASP A 6 17.41 32.71 -13.44
CA ASP A 6 16.89 33.29 -12.21
C ASP A 6 16.82 32.20 -11.13
N ILE A 7 17.18 32.57 -9.90
CA ILE A 7 17.22 31.65 -8.77
C ILE A 7 15.83 31.01 -8.58
N ALA A 8 14.76 31.74 -8.92
CA ALA A 8 13.39 31.23 -8.93
C ALA A 8 13.18 30.09 -9.93
N GLU A 9 13.79 30.14 -11.11
CA GLU A 9 13.65 29.10 -12.14
C GLU A 9 14.44 27.84 -11.79
N ARG A 10 15.64 27.99 -11.21
CA ARG A 10 16.44 26.85 -10.68
C ARG A 10 15.79 26.20 -9.47
N ILE A 11 15.13 26.97 -8.60
CA ILE A 11 14.35 26.43 -7.48
C ILE A 11 13.10 25.73 -8.01
N GLY A 12 12.42 26.31 -9.01
CA GLY A 12 11.24 25.70 -9.64
C GLY A 12 11.54 24.36 -10.32
N THR A 13 12.68 24.24 -11.01
CA THR A 13 13.11 22.97 -11.62
C THR A 13 13.58 21.96 -10.57
N ALA A 14 14.32 22.39 -9.53
CA ALA A 14 14.75 21.49 -8.46
C ALA A 14 13.57 20.94 -7.62
N ILE A 15 12.48 21.71 -7.47
CA ILE A 15 11.26 21.27 -6.79
C ILE A 15 10.45 20.32 -7.68
N ASN A 16 10.45 20.51 -9.00
CA ASN A 16 9.74 19.63 -9.94
C ASN A 16 10.51 18.32 -10.23
N GLU A 17 11.83 18.30 -10.01
CA GLU A 17 12.70 17.14 -10.18
C GLU A 17 12.85 16.32 -8.88
N LEU A 18 12.63 16.95 -7.72
CA LEU A 18 12.28 16.23 -6.50
C LEU A 18 10.80 15.86 -6.59
N ASP A 19 10.51 14.75 -7.25
CA ASP A 19 9.25 13.98 -7.17
C ASP A 19 9.03 13.46 -5.73
N ILE A 20 9.09 14.36 -4.76
CA ILE A 20 8.65 14.15 -3.40
C ILE A 20 7.14 14.24 -3.46
N ASP A 21 6.56 13.08 -3.69
CA ASP A 21 5.14 12.83 -3.67
C ASP A 21 4.57 13.14 -2.27
N PHE A 22 4.24 14.41 -2.01
CA PHE A 22 3.63 14.88 -0.76
C PHE A 22 2.27 14.22 -0.49
N SER A 23 1.68 13.56 -1.49
CA SER A 23 0.53 12.67 -1.39
C SER A 23 0.78 11.45 -0.49
N ARG A 24 2.05 11.11 -0.21
CA ARG A 24 2.45 10.01 0.69
C ARG A 24 2.36 10.38 2.17
N PHE A 25 2.21 11.66 2.49
CA PHE A 25 1.93 12.11 3.85
C PHE A 25 0.42 12.20 4.03
N THR A 26 -0.21 11.07 4.34
CA THR A 26 -1.61 11.08 4.79
C THR A 26 -1.74 12.04 5.98
N ILE A 27 -2.72 12.94 5.93
CA ILE A 27 -3.07 13.86 7.03
C ILE A 27 -3.14 13.10 8.36
N VAL A 28 -3.60 11.85 8.33
CA VAL A 28 -3.63 10.90 9.47
C VAL A 28 -2.23 10.62 10.05
N GLY A 29 -1.21 10.39 9.21
CA GLY A 29 0.18 10.20 9.66
C GLY A 29 0.77 11.44 10.32
N TRP A 30 0.44 12.62 9.80
CA TRP A 30 0.79 13.89 10.47
C TRP A 30 0.07 14.05 11.80
N PHE A 31 -1.22 13.75 11.88
CA PHE A 31 -1.99 13.83 13.14
C PHE A 31 -1.48 12.83 14.19
N VAL A 32 -1.13 11.61 13.79
CA VAL A 32 -0.57 10.61 14.72
C VAL A 32 0.82 11.02 15.19
N SER A 33 1.68 11.54 14.31
CA SER A 33 3.00 12.06 14.67
C SER A 33 2.89 13.28 15.59
N LEU A 34 2.00 14.23 15.28
CA LEU A 34 1.75 15.42 16.08
C LEU A 34 1.13 15.07 17.45
N SER A 35 0.24 14.08 17.50
CA SER A 35 -0.36 13.59 18.74
C SER A 35 0.68 12.87 19.61
N SER A 36 1.54 12.05 19.00
CA SER A 36 2.67 11.40 19.68
C SER A 36 3.64 12.42 20.26
N LEU A 37 3.98 13.46 19.48
CA LEU A 37 4.85 14.54 19.91
C LEU A 37 4.21 15.39 21.02
N ALA A 38 2.92 15.68 20.93
CA ALA A 38 2.19 16.47 21.92
C ALA A 38 2.02 15.70 23.24
N VAL A 39 1.70 14.40 23.19
CA VAL A 39 1.56 13.56 24.38
C VAL A 39 2.93 13.29 25.01
N GLY A 40 3.92 12.88 24.22
CA GLY A 40 5.28 12.63 24.71
C GLY A 40 5.95 13.89 25.26
N GLY A 41 5.83 15.02 24.56
CA GLY A 41 6.33 16.31 24.99
C GLY A 41 5.59 16.88 26.21
N GLY A 42 4.26 16.72 26.26
CA GLY A 42 3.44 17.18 27.39
C GLY A 42 3.74 16.42 28.68
N VAL A 43 3.90 15.09 28.60
CA VAL A 43 4.28 14.26 29.76
C VAL A 43 5.70 14.58 30.21
N ALA A 44 6.65 14.74 29.29
CA ALA A 44 8.03 15.12 29.61
C ALA A 44 8.09 16.51 30.27
N TYR A 45 7.34 17.47 29.76
CA TYR A 45 7.27 18.83 30.31
C TYR A 45 6.67 18.86 31.72
N LEU A 46 5.58 18.12 31.96
CA LEU A 46 4.95 18.05 33.28
C LEU A 46 5.86 17.34 34.29
N ALA A 47 6.54 16.27 33.89
CA ALA A 47 7.50 15.58 34.75
C ALA A 47 8.70 16.46 35.09
N CYS A 48 9.31 17.15 34.11
CA CYS A 48 10.38 18.12 34.34
C CYS A 48 9.90 19.27 35.24
N SER A 49 8.73 19.84 34.98
CA SER A 49 8.15 20.93 35.76
C SER A 49 7.90 20.52 37.22
N ALA A 50 7.34 19.33 37.46
CA ALA A 50 7.12 18.79 38.80
C ALA A 50 8.44 18.49 39.54
N MET A 51 9.47 18.01 38.84
CA MET A 51 10.77 17.68 39.42
C MET A 51 11.59 18.95 39.74
N ILE A 52 11.54 19.97 38.87
CA ILE A 52 12.14 21.30 39.09
C ILE A 52 11.53 21.96 40.33
N ARG A 53 10.21 21.82 40.52
CA ARG A 53 9.49 22.42 41.64
C ARG A 53 9.77 21.73 42.98
N ARG A 54 10.22 20.47 42.99
CA ARG A 54 10.48 19.70 44.21
C ARG A 54 11.95 19.61 44.63
N ASN A 55 12.89 19.46 43.68
CA ASN A 55 14.22 18.95 44.03
C ASN A 55 15.43 19.84 43.73
N GLY A 56 15.27 21.04 43.14
CA GLY A 56 16.42 21.91 42.89
C GLY A 56 17.45 21.26 41.95
N LEU A 57 17.12 21.28 40.65
CA LEU A 57 17.90 20.86 39.48
C LEU A 57 19.20 20.05 39.72
N ASN A 58 19.12 18.72 39.63
CA ASN A 58 20.29 17.89 39.36
C ASN A 58 20.31 17.55 37.87
N LEU A 59 21.17 18.22 37.10
CA LEU A 59 21.25 18.15 35.63
C LEU A 59 21.37 16.69 35.12
N ALA A 60 22.07 15.85 35.88
CA ALA A 60 22.25 14.43 35.56
C ALA A 60 20.93 13.64 35.62
N ALA A 61 20.05 13.94 36.58
CA ALA A 61 18.75 13.28 36.70
C ALA A 61 17.82 13.68 35.54
N GLY A 62 17.88 14.94 35.08
CA GLY A 62 17.14 15.41 33.91
C GLY A 62 17.59 14.74 32.61
N MET A 63 18.91 14.57 32.43
CA MET A 63 19.48 13.87 31.26
C MET A 63 19.04 12.40 31.16
N ILE A 64 19.07 11.67 32.28
CA ILE A 64 18.65 10.26 32.34
C ILE A 64 17.16 10.14 32.02
N PHE A 65 16.34 11.07 32.51
CA PHE A 65 14.91 11.10 32.22
C PHE A 65 14.61 11.35 30.73
N CYS A 66 15.30 12.30 30.09
CA CYS A 66 15.15 12.53 28.65
C CYS A 66 15.53 11.30 27.81
N LEU A 67 16.66 10.66 28.13
CA LEU A 67 17.12 9.47 27.40
C LEU A 67 16.15 8.30 27.53
N THR A 68 15.58 8.10 28.73
CA THR A 68 14.59 7.03 28.95
C THR A 68 13.29 7.29 28.19
N ILE A 69 12.81 8.54 28.14
CA ILE A 69 11.64 8.90 27.31
C ILE A 69 11.89 8.65 25.83
N ILE A 70 13.04 9.07 25.30
CA ILE A 70 13.39 8.87 23.89
C ILE A 70 13.46 7.38 23.55
N ALA A 71 14.07 6.57 24.43
CA ALA A 71 14.12 5.12 24.26
C ALA A 71 12.73 4.48 24.27
N VAL A 72 11.86 4.86 25.22
CA VAL A 72 10.50 4.31 25.30
C VAL A 72 9.68 4.69 24.07
N THR A 73 9.73 5.96 23.64
CA THR A 73 9.00 6.43 22.47
C THR A 73 9.49 5.80 21.17
N THR A 74 10.80 5.60 20.99
CA THR A 74 11.33 4.88 19.83
C THR A 74 10.92 3.41 19.82
N VAL A 75 10.98 2.72 20.96
CA VAL A 75 10.55 1.32 21.06
C VAL A 75 9.07 1.17 20.76
N VAL A 76 8.22 2.04 21.33
CA VAL A 76 6.76 2.05 21.08
C VAL A 76 6.46 2.32 19.59
N PHE A 77 7.20 3.24 18.96
CA PHE A 77 7.02 3.51 17.53
C PHE A 77 7.44 2.31 16.67
N LEU A 78 8.54 1.63 17.00
CA LEU A 78 9.02 0.45 16.29
C LEU A 78 8.05 -0.73 16.44
N THR A 79 7.48 -0.94 17.63
CA THR A 79 6.51 -2.02 17.86
C THR A 79 5.18 -1.73 17.17
N LEU A 80 4.69 -0.48 17.20
CA LEU A 80 3.51 -0.07 16.43
C LEU A 80 3.74 -0.25 14.92
N ARG A 81 4.90 0.17 14.41
CA ARG A 81 5.23 0.01 12.98
C ARG A 81 5.31 -1.46 12.56
N TRP A 82 5.89 -2.32 13.39
CA TRP A 82 5.90 -3.76 13.16
C TRP A 82 4.49 -4.36 13.21
N PHE A 83 3.67 -3.93 14.17
CA PHE A 83 2.28 -4.36 14.31
C PHE A 83 1.40 -3.94 13.12
N PHE A 84 1.56 -2.70 12.63
CA PHE A 84 0.86 -2.25 11.42
C PHE A 84 1.34 -2.96 10.15
N GLY A 85 2.63 -3.33 10.08
CA GLY A 85 3.15 -4.18 9.01
C GLY A 85 2.56 -5.59 9.03
N LEU A 86 2.36 -6.18 10.21
CA LEU A 86 1.72 -7.49 10.40
C LEU A 86 0.21 -7.45 10.12
N ALA A 87 -0.46 -6.33 10.39
CA ALA A 87 -1.89 -6.16 10.17
C ALA A 87 -2.29 -5.87 8.71
N GLY A 88 -1.33 -5.79 7.77
CA GLY A 88 -1.61 -5.62 6.35
C GLY A 88 -2.26 -4.27 5.98
N PHE A 89 -2.22 -3.27 6.87
CA PHE A 89 -2.63 -1.91 6.56
C PHE A 89 -1.50 -1.15 5.84
N GLY A 90 -1.03 -1.70 4.72
CA GLY A 90 -0.21 -0.98 3.76
C GLY A 90 -1.09 0.00 2.98
N ILE A 91 -1.44 1.15 3.56
CA ILE A 91 -2.09 2.24 2.81
C ILE A 91 -1.05 2.93 1.92
N THR A 92 -0.61 2.29 0.84
CA THR A 92 0.22 2.95 -0.19
C THR A 92 0.10 2.24 -1.54
N LYS A 93 -1.08 2.25 -2.18
CA LYS A 93 -1.19 2.04 -3.65
C LYS A 93 -2.56 2.40 -4.28
N SER A 94 -3.34 3.36 -3.77
CA SER A 94 -4.78 3.40 -4.14
C SER A 94 -5.31 4.65 -4.86
N ALA A 95 -4.51 5.69 -5.13
CA ALA A 95 -5.04 6.86 -5.84
C ALA A 95 -4.61 6.91 -7.31
N SER A 96 -3.30 6.93 -7.60
CA SER A 96 -2.79 7.01 -8.97
C SER A 96 -2.92 5.69 -9.74
N VAL A 97 -2.63 4.56 -9.10
CA VAL A 97 -2.80 3.22 -9.70
C VAL A 97 -4.27 2.91 -9.96
N THR A 98 -5.17 3.25 -9.02
CA THR A 98 -6.61 3.06 -9.22
C THR A 98 -7.17 3.95 -10.33
N ASN A 99 -6.71 5.19 -10.48
CA ASN A 99 -7.14 6.04 -11.60
C ASN A 99 -6.64 5.51 -12.95
N ASN A 100 -5.39 5.02 -13.02
CA ASN A 100 -4.84 4.45 -14.24
C ASN A 100 -5.50 3.09 -14.58
N SER A 101 -5.68 2.21 -13.59
CA SER A 101 -6.34 0.92 -13.77
C SER A 101 -7.82 1.08 -14.13
N ASN A 102 -8.54 2.05 -13.56
CA ASN A 102 -9.92 2.35 -13.95
C ASN A 102 -10.00 2.75 -15.43
N ASN A 103 -9.06 3.55 -15.92
CA ASN A 103 -9.00 3.93 -17.33
C ASN A 103 -8.69 2.72 -18.21
N ALA A 104 -7.69 1.92 -17.83
CA ALA A 104 -7.31 0.71 -18.55
C ALA A 104 -8.44 -0.34 -18.60
N ASN A 105 -9.08 -0.62 -17.46
CA ASN A 105 -10.19 -1.55 -17.34
C ASN A 105 -11.40 -1.07 -18.17
N ARG A 106 -11.72 0.22 -18.11
CA ARG A 106 -12.77 0.82 -18.93
C ARG A 106 -12.48 0.69 -20.42
N ASP A 107 -11.24 0.89 -20.85
CA ASP A 107 -10.86 0.77 -22.25
C ASP A 107 -10.85 -0.70 -22.72
N THR A 108 -10.42 -1.63 -21.86
CA THR A 108 -10.53 -3.08 -22.12
C THR A 108 -11.98 -3.52 -22.27
N LEU A 109 -12.86 -3.12 -21.36
CA LEU A 109 -14.30 -3.43 -21.45
C LEU A 109 -14.93 -2.86 -22.72
N LYS A 110 -14.56 -1.62 -23.11
CA LYS A 110 -15.01 -1.05 -24.40
C LYS A 110 -14.54 -1.88 -25.59
N ARG A 111 -13.29 -2.34 -25.59
CA ARG A 111 -12.77 -3.22 -26.65
C ARG A 111 -13.53 -4.55 -26.72
N MET A 112 -13.83 -5.15 -25.57
CA MET A 112 -14.61 -6.39 -25.48
C MET A 112 -16.04 -6.22 -25.99
N ALA A 113 -16.72 -5.13 -25.61
CA ALA A 113 -18.05 -4.80 -26.14
C ALA A 113 -18.01 -4.60 -27.67
N ASN A 114 -17.02 -3.86 -28.17
CA ASN A 114 -16.85 -3.63 -29.60
C ASN A 114 -16.52 -4.92 -30.38
N ALA A 115 -15.91 -5.90 -29.72
CA ALA A 115 -15.65 -7.23 -30.26
C ALA A 115 -16.90 -8.15 -30.23
N GLY A 116 -18.05 -7.65 -29.76
CA GLY A 116 -19.32 -8.39 -29.73
C GLY A 116 -19.54 -9.21 -28.46
N MET A 117 -18.80 -8.95 -27.38
CA MET A 117 -19.04 -9.63 -26.10
C MET A 117 -20.35 -9.15 -25.44
N GLU A 118 -21.15 -10.10 -24.98
CA GLU A 118 -22.42 -9.83 -24.27
C GLU A 118 -22.18 -9.28 -22.86
N MET A 119 -22.07 -7.95 -22.71
CA MET A 119 -21.68 -7.31 -21.44
C MET A 119 -22.70 -7.46 -20.30
N ASN A 120 -23.91 -7.93 -20.59
CA ASN A 120 -24.98 -8.16 -19.60
C ASN A 120 -25.08 -9.62 -19.15
N ALA A 121 -24.25 -10.51 -19.70
CA ALA A 121 -24.19 -11.91 -19.32
C ALA A 121 -23.08 -12.15 -18.28
N VAL A 122 -23.18 -13.28 -17.56
CA VAL A 122 -22.11 -13.77 -16.70
C VAL A 122 -20.99 -14.35 -17.56
N HIS A 123 -19.77 -13.88 -17.35
CA HIS A 123 -18.57 -14.36 -18.01
C HIS A 123 -17.58 -14.92 -16.98
N ALA A 124 -16.82 -15.93 -17.39
CA ALA A 124 -15.70 -16.42 -16.62
C ALA A 124 -14.49 -15.50 -16.86
N ILE A 125 -14.09 -14.78 -15.81
CA ILE A 125 -12.96 -13.86 -15.84
C ILE A 125 -11.79 -14.48 -15.08
N ASP A 126 -10.64 -14.53 -15.73
CA ASP A 126 -9.40 -15.01 -15.14
C ASP A 126 -8.55 -13.83 -14.67
N PHE A 127 -8.02 -13.93 -13.45
CA PHE A 127 -7.14 -12.95 -12.81
C PHE A 127 -5.80 -13.63 -12.52
N TRP A 128 -4.70 -13.00 -12.94
CA TRP A 128 -3.34 -13.50 -12.77
C TRP A 128 -2.58 -12.72 -11.72
N HIS A 129 -1.82 -13.45 -10.91
CA HIS A 129 -0.98 -12.91 -9.85
C HIS A 129 0.39 -13.58 -9.88
N ARG A 130 1.45 -12.80 -9.73
CA ARG A 130 2.83 -13.29 -9.76
C ARG A 130 3.44 -13.33 -8.37
N PHE A 131 4.19 -14.40 -8.12
CA PHE A 131 4.89 -14.66 -6.87
C PHE A 131 6.32 -15.11 -7.15
N LYS A 132 7.25 -14.81 -6.25
CA LYS A 132 8.64 -15.25 -6.37
C LYS A 132 8.85 -16.70 -5.95
N THR A 133 8.04 -17.18 -5.02
CA THR A 133 8.19 -18.52 -4.42
C THR A 133 6.90 -19.31 -4.59
N LYS A 134 7.05 -20.64 -4.61
CA LYS A 134 5.91 -21.57 -4.66
C LYS A 134 5.05 -21.48 -3.41
N ASP A 135 5.68 -21.40 -2.24
CA ASP A 135 4.99 -21.37 -0.96
C ASP A 135 4.05 -20.17 -0.85
N ASP A 136 4.51 -18.99 -1.27
CA ASP A 136 3.69 -17.77 -1.31
C ASP A 136 2.50 -17.91 -2.27
N ALA A 137 2.73 -18.48 -3.46
CA ALA A 137 1.69 -18.74 -4.45
C ALA A 137 0.63 -19.74 -3.93
N GLU A 138 1.06 -20.78 -3.23
CA GLU A 138 0.17 -21.75 -2.60
C GLU A 138 -0.64 -21.13 -1.45
N ILE A 139 -0.04 -20.23 -0.65
CA ILE A 139 -0.75 -19.49 0.38
C ILE A 139 -1.85 -18.63 -0.24
N MET A 140 -1.55 -17.89 -1.33
CA MET A 140 -2.54 -17.12 -2.09
C MET A 140 -3.69 -18.01 -2.54
N GLY A 141 -3.40 -19.16 -3.15
CA GLY A 141 -4.41 -20.10 -3.60
C GLY A 141 -5.31 -20.59 -2.45
N ARG A 142 -4.74 -20.90 -1.27
CA ARG A 142 -5.54 -21.26 -0.10
C ARG A 142 -6.45 -20.12 0.37
N LYS A 143 -5.94 -18.88 0.38
CA LYS A 143 -6.69 -17.69 0.82
C LYS A 143 -7.80 -17.30 -0.15
N ALA A 144 -7.56 -17.42 -1.45
CA ALA A 144 -8.57 -17.24 -2.48
C ALA A 144 -9.72 -18.26 -2.31
N ARG A 145 -9.41 -19.54 -2.10
CA ARG A 145 -10.42 -20.59 -1.83
C ARG A 145 -11.22 -20.33 -0.56
N GLN A 146 -10.61 -19.81 0.50
CA GLN A 146 -11.32 -19.43 1.74
C GLN A 146 -12.35 -18.31 1.51
N LYS A 147 -12.17 -17.49 0.48
CA LYS A 147 -13.12 -16.46 0.04
C LYS A 147 -14.05 -16.94 -1.08
N SER A 148 -14.13 -18.25 -1.30
CA SER A 148 -14.96 -18.88 -2.34
C SER A 148 -14.58 -18.51 -3.79
N PHE A 149 -13.34 -18.06 -4.02
CA PHE A 149 -12.82 -17.91 -5.38
C PHE A 149 -12.34 -19.24 -5.95
N ASN A 150 -12.51 -19.42 -7.26
CA ASN A 150 -12.05 -20.61 -7.95
C ASN A 150 -10.57 -20.44 -8.36
N VAL A 151 -9.67 -21.23 -7.76
CA VAL A 151 -8.24 -21.22 -8.15
C VAL A 151 -8.03 -22.26 -9.23
N VAL A 152 -7.70 -21.80 -10.43
CA VAL A 152 -7.60 -22.63 -11.63
C VAL A 152 -6.25 -23.33 -11.68
N SER A 153 -5.16 -22.58 -11.52
CA SER A 153 -3.81 -23.12 -11.58
C SER A 153 -2.83 -22.32 -10.72
N ILE A 154 -1.76 -23.01 -10.33
CA ILE A 154 -0.56 -22.44 -9.70
C ILE A 154 0.61 -23.07 -10.45
N GLU A 155 1.24 -22.31 -11.33
CA GLU A 155 2.22 -22.83 -12.28
C GLU A 155 3.53 -22.04 -12.19
N PRO A 156 4.69 -22.67 -12.39
CA PRO A 156 5.94 -21.94 -12.49
C PRO A 156 5.91 -21.03 -13.73
N ASN A 157 6.40 -19.81 -13.58
CA ASN A 157 6.56 -18.88 -14.69
C ASN A 157 8.00 -18.96 -15.22
N ASP A 158 8.15 -19.60 -16.38
CA ASP A 158 9.46 -19.83 -17.02
C ASP A 158 10.06 -18.56 -17.65
N GLU A 159 9.23 -17.55 -17.96
CA GLU A 159 9.68 -16.31 -18.61
C GLU A 159 10.24 -15.29 -17.61
N SER A 160 9.54 -15.06 -16.49
CA SER A 160 9.95 -14.09 -15.48
C SER A 160 10.71 -14.70 -14.30
N GLY A 161 10.69 -16.02 -14.17
CA GLY A 161 11.05 -16.72 -12.95
C GLY A 161 9.99 -16.50 -11.86
N GLY A 162 9.65 -17.57 -11.14
CA GLY A 162 8.66 -17.53 -10.06
C GLY A 162 7.45 -18.40 -10.36
N TYR A 163 6.28 -17.98 -9.85
CA TYR A 163 5.03 -18.71 -9.94
C TYR A 163 3.85 -17.78 -10.23
N ASP A 164 2.98 -18.22 -11.13
CA ASP A 164 1.73 -17.56 -11.47
C ASP A 164 0.55 -18.28 -10.83
N VAL A 165 -0.37 -17.51 -10.26
CA VAL A 165 -1.62 -18.00 -9.72
C VAL A 165 -2.77 -17.45 -10.55
N GLN A 166 -3.52 -18.35 -11.18
CA GLN A 166 -4.71 -18.02 -11.94
C GLN A 166 -5.96 -18.25 -11.10
N ILE A 167 -6.77 -17.21 -10.95
CA ILE A 167 -8.02 -17.23 -10.20
C ILE A 167 -9.16 -16.87 -11.15
N GLN A 168 -10.17 -17.73 -11.22
CA GLN A 168 -11.36 -17.51 -12.02
C GLN A 168 -12.52 -17.02 -11.16
N VAL A 169 -13.25 -16.04 -11.70
CA VAL A 169 -14.48 -15.52 -11.11
C VAL A 169 -15.55 -15.40 -12.19
N GLU A 170 -16.71 -15.99 -11.93
CA GLU A 170 -17.89 -15.82 -12.77
C GLU A 170 -18.63 -14.55 -12.34
N LEU A 171 -18.64 -13.53 -13.20
CA LEU A 171 -19.31 -12.26 -12.92
C LEU A 171 -19.78 -11.57 -14.21
N VAL A 172 -20.71 -10.62 -14.08
CA VAL A 172 -21.05 -9.70 -15.17
C VAL A 172 -19.94 -8.64 -15.25
N PRO A 173 -19.24 -8.50 -16.40
CA PRO A 173 -18.02 -7.70 -16.54
C PRO A 173 -18.32 -6.20 -16.56
N THR A 174 -18.73 -5.67 -15.40
CA THR A 174 -18.88 -4.24 -15.17
C THR A 174 -17.58 -3.65 -14.64
N LEU A 175 -17.33 -2.38 -14.91
CA LEU A 175 -16.14 -1.69 -14.40
C LEU A 175 -16.00 -1.83 -12.88
N ASN A 176 -17.11 -1.68 -12.15
CA ASN A 176 -17.12 -1.80 -10.70
C ASN A 176 -16.81 -3.24 -10.24
N ALA A 177 -17.38 -4.26 -10.88
CA ALA A 177 -17.15 -5.65 -10.52
C ALA A 177 -15.69 -6.06 -10.77
N ILE A 178 -15.13 -5.68 -11.92
CA ILE A 178 -13.72 -5.94 -12.25
C ILE A 178 -12.81 -5.24 -11.25
N ASN A 179 -12.98 -3.93 -11.03
CA ASN A 179 -12.14 -3.16 -10.11
C ASN A 179 -12.19 -3.70 -8.68
N THR A 180 -13.38 -4.04 -8.19
CA THR A 180 -13.55 -4.58 -6.83
C THR A 180 -12.86 -5.93 -6.70
N THR A 181 -13.00 -6.79 -7.70
CA THR A 181 -12.38 -8.12 -7.71
C THR A 181 -10.86 -8.02 -7.78
N GLU A 182 -10.35 -7.21 -8.70
CA GLU A 182 -8.91 -6.94 -8.86
C GLU A 182 -8.30 -6.39 -7.57
N GLN A 183 -8.95 -5.39 -6.94
CA GLN A 183 -8.49 -4.84 -5.65
C GLN A 183 -8.51 -5.88 -4.54
N THR A 184 -9.58 -6.69 -4.46
CA THR A 184 -9.70 -7.72 -3.42
C THR A 184 -8.59 -8.76 -3.56
N LEU A 185 -8.32 -9.23 -4.77
CA LEU A 185 -7.28 -10.23 -5.01
C LEU A 185 -5.88 -9.63 -4.89
N ALA A 186 -5.67 -8.39 -5.33
CA ALA A 186 -4.41 -7.66 -5.17
C ALA A 186 -4.01 -7.51 -3.69
N ILE A 187 -4.96 -7.16 -2.81
CA ILE A 187 -4.70 -7.06 -1.36
C ILE A 187 -4.23 -8.41 -0.80
N ILE A 188 -4.84 -9.52 -1.22
CA ILE A 188 -4.44 -10.85 -0.75
C ILE A 188 -3.05 -11.19 -1.30
N ALA A 189 -2.77 -10.90 -2.57
CA ALA A 189 -1.47 -11.16 -3.16
C ALA A 189 -0.35 -10.36 -2.46
N GLU A 190 -0.58 -9.06 -2.21
CA GLU A 190 0.39 -8.18 -1.53
C GLU A 190 0.67 -8.64 -0.08
N GLN A 191 -0.31 -9.21 0.62
CA GLN A 191 -0.11 -9.79 1.96
C GLN A 191 0.86 -10.97 1.97
N TYR A 192 1.06 -11.64 0.83
CA TYR A 192 1.90 -12.83 0.67
C TYR A 192 2.98 -12.62 -0.40
N ASN A 193 3.57 -11.41 -0.46
CA ASN A 193 4.71 -11.07 -1.33
C ASN A 193 4.45 -11.24 -2.85
N GLY A 194 3.19 -11.26 -3.27
CA GLY A 194 2.79 -11.27 -4.67
C GLY A 194 2.29 -9.91 -5.16
N HIS A 195 2.00 -9.83 -6.45
CA HIS A 195 1.35 -8.68 -7.07
C HIS A 195 0.37 -9.13 -8.15
N ALA A 196 -0.71 -8.35 -8.33
CA ALA A 196 -1.63 -8.53 -9.44
C ALA A 196 -0.94 -8.15 -10.76
N ASP A 197 -1.15 -8.98 -11.78
CA ASP A 197 -0.52 -8.84 -13.10
C ASP A 197 -1.52 -8.45 -14.19
N GLY A 198 -2.78 -8.86 -14.03
CA GLY A 198 -3.85 -8.46 -14.92
C GLY A 198 -5.03 -9.42 -14.88
N TRP A 199 -5.99 -9.18 -15.78
CA TRP A 199 -7.17 -10.01 -15.93
C TRP A 199 -7.60 -10.10 -17.39
N GLY A 200 -8.41 -11.11 -17.69
CA GLY A 200 -8.90 -11.39 -19.04
C GLY A 200 -10.14 -12.26 -19.01
N VAL A 201 -10.94 -12.18 -20.08
CA VAL A 201 -12.11 -13.05 -20.23
C VAL A 201 -11.64 -14.38 -20.77
N ARG A 202 -12.04 -15.48 -20.12
CA ARG A 202 -11.78 -16.82 -20.63
C ARG A 202 -12.60 -17.03 -21.90
N GLN A 203 -11.93 -17.19 -23.02
CA GLN A 203 -12.57 -17.67 -24.23
C GLN A 203 -12.91 -19.15 -24.03
N LYS A 204 -14.18 -19.52 -24.16
CA LYS A 204 -14.55 -20.94 -24.31
C LYS A 204 -14.02 -21.38 -25.67
N SER A 205 -12.98 -22.21 -25.65
CA SER A 205 -12.56 -22.99 -26.81
C SER A 205 -13.62 -24.04 -27.17
#